data_AF-A0A382JQN1-F1
#
_entry.id   AF-A0A382JQN1-F1
#
_cell.length_a   1.000
_cell.length_b   1.000
_cell.length_c   1.000
_cell.angle_alpha   90.00
_cell.angle_beta   90.00
_cell.angle_gamma   90.00
#
_symmetry.space_group_name_H-M   'P 1'
#
loop_
_entity.id
_entity.type
_entity.pdbx_description
1 polymer ?
#
loop_
_entity_poly.entity_id
_entity_poly.type
_entity_poly.pdbx_seq_one_letter_code
_entity_poly.pdbx_strand_id
1 'polypeptide(L)'
;MTEKGLDFTIAIGGAAGQGIATPGNILARMFGRRGLHLYAYNAYQSIIRGGHILLTLRIRDQEVHSHGDSIDLLLCLNQDTMDRHLGILGPGSRVLYNSDTVHPGEIPDGVVLCPMPISDLAEGSKNRLIQNTISLGVMMSLLGVDFSVLQESLELLFSRKGSTVVEENVNMAQAGHDHGTANFEPFPVQLPEGDKPLAMWTGNSALAMGGAAAGVKFYAAYPMSPSTGVLHWMAQHAHELGIMVRQVEDEIGVANMTIGAARAGCRAMCATSGGGFALMTEAVGAAAMMEIPAVFINVMRAGPSTGVPTKTEQGDLWQVLGAS
;
A
#
# COMPACT_ATOMS: atom_id res chain seq x y z
N MET A 1 -1.92 33.61 -3.82
CA MET A 1 -1.30 32.58 -2.96
C MET A 1 -2.25 32.29 -1.83
N THR A 2 -3.22 31.40 -2.03
CA THR A 2 -4.02 30.86 -0.91
C THR A 2 -3.16 29.88 -0.15
N GLU A 3 -2.63 30.32 1.00
CA GLU A 3 -2.70 29.70 2.34
C GLU A 3 -3.10 28.22 2.49
N LYS A 4 -2.71 27.34 1.56
CA LYS A 4 -2.93 25.89 1.65
C LYS A 4 -1.57 25.24 1.76
N GLY A 5 -1.35 24.55 2.87
CA GLY A 5 -0.20 23.69 3.11
C GLY A 5 -0.05 22.61 2.03
N LEU A 6 1.01 21.80 2.14
CA LEU A 6 1.29 20.73 1.20
C LEU A 6 0.07 19.80 1.04
N ASP A 7 -0.35 19.58 -0.21
CA ASP A 7 -1.29 18.53 -0.59
C ASP A 7 -0.89 18.02 -1.97
N PHE A 8 -0.32 16.82 -2.01
CA PHE A 8 0.30 16.27 -3.21
C PHE A 8 0.01 14.77 -3.34
N THR A 9 -0.45 14.34 -4.51
CA THR A 9 -0.82 12.96 -4.78
C THR A 9 0.04 12.35 -5.89
N ILE A 10 0.72 11.26 -5.55
CA ILE A 10 1.49 10.43 -6.49
C ILE A 10 0.68 9.17 -6.78
N ALA A 11 0.53 8.83 -8.05
CA ALA A 11 -0.04 7.56 -8.48
C ALA A 11 0.97 6.77 -9.31
N ILE A 12 1.14 5.48 -9.00
CA ILE A 12 2.01 4.57 -9.74
C ILE A 12 1.15 3.44 -10.28
N GLY A 13 1.05 3.33 -11.60
CA GLY A 13 0.26 2.29 -12.25
C GLY A 13 1.12 1.34 -13.08
N GLY A 14 0.65 0.10 -13.18
CA GLY A 14 1.25 -0.92 -14.01
C GLY A 14 0.62 -2.29 -13.78
N ALA A 15 1.25 -3.33 -14.30
CA ALA A 15 0.80 -4.69 -14.13
C ALA A 15 1.35 -5.38 -12.88
N ALA A 16 0.59 -6.34 -12.34
CA ALA A 16 1.07 -7.19 -11.25
C ALA A 16 2.37 -7.90 -11.67
N GLY A 17 3.44 -7.67 -10.92
CA GLY A 17 4.79 -8.16 -11.22
C GLY A 17 5.77 -7.10 -11.74
N GLN A 18 5.32 -5.89 -12.10
CA GLN A 18 6.20 -4.78 -12.48
C GLN A 18 6.83 -4.04 -11.28
N GLY A 19 6.62 -4.53 -10.05
CA GLY A 19 7.33 -4.02 -8.87
C GLY A 19 6.84 -2.68 -8.31
N ILE A 20 5.58 -2.29 -8.54
CA ILE A 20 4.94 -1.03 -8.09
C ILE A 20 5.10 -0.78 -6.58
N ALA A 21 5.07 -1.84 -5.76
CA ALA A 21 5.17 -1.71 -4.31
C ALA A 21 6.52 -1.15 -3.84
N THR A 22 7.61 -1.41 -4.57
CA THR A 22 8.95 -0.95 -4.20
C THR A 22 9.08 0.57 -4.21
N PRO A 23 8.80 1.29 -5.31
CA PRO A 23 8.86 2.74 -5.32
C PRO A 23 7.86 3.36 -4.34
N GLY A 24 6.66 2.78 -4.23
CA GLY A 24 5.67 3.22 -3.24
C GLY A 24 6.17 3.15 -1.80
N ASN A 25 6.80 2.05 -1.39
CA ASN A 25 7.35 1.88 -0.05
C ASN A 25 8.54 2.81 0.22
N ILE A 26 9.39 3.06 -0.79
CA ILE A 26 10.51 4.01 -0.67
C ILE A 26 9.97 5.42 -0.43
N LEU A 27 9.03 5.87 -1.28
CA LEU A 27 8.38 7.18 -1.15
C LEU A 27 7.67 7.32 0.20
N ALA A 28 6.85 6.33 0.58
CA ALA A 28 6.14 6.33 1.86
C ALA A 28 7.11 6.48 3.04
N ARG A 29 8.21 5.70 3.04
CA ARG A 29 9.24 5.77 4.09
C ARG A 29 9.94 7.12 4.12
N MET A 30 10.27 7.68 2.96
CA MET A 30 10.91 8.98 2.85
C MET A 30 10.02 10.07 3.46
N PHE A 31 8.75 10.15 3.02
CA PHE A 31 7.80 11.14 3.54
C PHE A 31 7.53 10.95 5.04
N GLY A 32 7.36 9.71 5.50
CA GLY A 32 7.19 9.41 6.92
C GLY A 32 8.41 9.83 7.76
N ARG A 33 9.64 9.59 7.28
CA ARG A 33 10.86 10.04 7.96
C ARG A 33 10.99 11.56 8.03
N ARG A 34 10.50 12.26 7.00
CA ARG A 34 10.45 13.73 6.95
C ARG A 34 9.35 14.32 7.84
N GLY A 35 8.50 13.49 8.44
CA GLY A 35 7.41 13.94 9.29
C GLY A 35 6.14 14.35 8.55
N LEU A 36 5.99 13.95 7.29
CA LEU A 36 4.81 14.24 6.48
C LEU A 36 3.77 13.13 6.61
N HIS A 37 2.50 13.53 6.63
CA HIS A 37 1.37 12.61 6.73
C HIS A 37 1.07 11.98 5.37
N LEU A 38 0.76 10.68 5.39
CA LEU A 38 0.58 9.87 4.18
C LEU A 38 -0.72 9.06 4.27
N TYR A 39 -1.48 9.04 3.17
CA TYR A 39 -2.50 8.04 2.91
C TYR A 39 -2.13 7.25 1.67
N ALA A 40 -1.89 5.95 1.83
CA ALA A 40 -1.61 5.05 0.72
C ALA A 40 -2.81 4.14 0.43
N TYR A 41 -3.22 4.06 -0.83
CA TYR A 41 -4.28 3.16 -1.29
C TYR A 41 -3.79 2.33 -2.47
N ASN A 42 -3.94 1.01 -2.36
CA ASN A 42 -3.54 0.09 -3.40
C ASN A 42 -4.79 -0.55 -4.03
N ALA A 43 -5.11 -0.14 -5.25
CA ALA A 43 -6.19 -0.72 -6.03
C ALA A 43 -5.66 -1.85 -6.92
N TYR A 44 -6.07 -3.09 -6.63
CA TYR A 44 -5.67 -4.27 -7.39
C TYR A 44 -6.86 -5.17 -7.74
N GLN A 45 -6.66 -6.04 -8.71
CA GLN A 45 -7.65 -7.02 -9.16
C GLN A 45 -7.45 -8.37 -8.46
N SER A 46 -8.48 -9.20 -8.42
CA SER A 46 -8.41 -10.54 -7.82
C SER A 46 -7.68 -11.56 -8.71
N ILE A 47 -6.46 -11.22 -9.15
CA ILE A 47 -5.59 -12.05 -9.99
C ILE A 47 -4.14 -11.94 -9.51
N ILE A 48 -3.38 -13.03 -9.62
CA ILE A 48 -2.01 -13.13 -9.07
C ILE A 48 -0.96 -12.51 -10.02
N ARG A 49 -1.18 -12.59 -11.34
CA ARG A 49 -0.29 -12.03 -12.36
C ARG A 49 -1.08 -11.30 -13.43
N GLY A 50 -0.50 -10.23 -13.96
CA GLY A 50 -1.16 -9.36 -14.94
C GLY A 50 -2.19 -8.43 -14.32
N GLY A 51 -3.09 -7.94 -15.16
CA GLY A 51 -4.09 -6.91 -14.80
C GLY A 51 -3.46 -5.58 -14.47
N HIS A 52 -4.31 -4.65 -14.02
CA HIS A 52 -3.90 -3.31 -13.65
C HIS A 52 -3.90 -3.13 -12.15
N ILE A 53 -2.82 -2.56 -11.64
CA ILE A 53 -2.67 -2.12 -10.25
C ILE A 53 -2.38 -0.64 -10.26
N LEU A 54 -3.05 0.10 -9.38
CA LEU A 54 -2.77 1.51 -9.12
C LEU A 54 -2.48 1.70 -7.63
N LEU A 55 -1.26 2.14 -7.32
CA LEU A 55 -0.89 2.58 -5.98
C LEU A 55 -0.96 4.11 -5.93
N THR A 56 -1.83 4.64 -5.09
CA THR A 56 -1.95 6.09 -4.83
C THR A 56 -1.35 6.41 -3.47
N LEU A 57 -0.54 7.46 -3.41
CA LEU A 57 0.05 8.03 -2.20
C LEU A 57 -0.31 9.51 -2.14
N ARG A 58 -1.18 9.90 -1.20
CA ARG A 58 -1.46 11.31 -0.92
C ARG A 58 -0.66 11.77 0.28
N ILE A 59 0.08 12.85 0.11
CA ILE A 59 1.05 13.41 1.06
C ILE A 59 0.60 14.80 1.46
N ARG A 60 0.57 15.05 2.77
CA ARG A 60 0.20 16.35 3.35
C ARG A 60 1.10 16.73 4.51
N ASP A 61 1.21 18.03 4.77
CA ASP A 61 1.85 18.58 5.98
C ASP A 61 0.94 18.54 7.23
N GLN A 62 -0.30 18.12 7.05
CA GLN A 62 -1.31 17.90 8.09
C GLN A 62 -1.93 16.51 7.94
N GLU A 63 -2.69 16.07 8.93
CA GLU A 63 -3.38 14.77 8.88
C GLU A 63 -4.21 14.59 7.60
N VAL A 64 -4.13 13.37 7.06
CA VAL A 64 -4.80 12.95 5.83
C VAL A 64 -5.73 11.77 6.13
N HIS A 65 -6.98 11.89 5.70
CA HIS A 65 -8.03 10.91 6.01
C HIS A 65 -8.56 10.16 4.78
N SER A 66 -8.13 10.53 3.58
CA SER A 66 -8.51 9.88 2.32
C SER A 66 -7.41 10.01 1.27
N HIS A 67 -7.47 9.17 0.24
CA HIS A 67 -6.56 9.22 -0.91
C HIS A 67 -6.82 10.40 -1.85
N GLY A 68 -7.95 11.12 -1.70
CA GLY A 68 -8.33 12.23 -2.57
C GLY A 68 -8.76 11.79 -3.99
N ASP A 69 -9.16 12.77 -4.80
CA ASP A 69 -9.67 12.56 -6.17
C ASP A 69 -8.70 13.00 -7.26
N SER A 70 -7.67 13.80 -6.91
CA SER A 70 -6.70 14.34 -7.85
C SER A 70 -5.38 13.58 -7.83
N ILE A 71 -4.68 13.57 -8.96
CA ILE A 71 -3.34 13.01 -9.12
C ILE A 71 -2.43 14.13 -9.65
N ASP A 72 -1.41 14.50 -8.89
CA ASP A 72 -0.44 15.54 -9.28
C ASP A 72 0.73 14.94 -10.07
N LEU A 73 1.12 13.70 -9.75
CA LEU A 73 2.17 12.98 -10.45
C LEU A 73 1.76 11.55 -10.74
N LEU A 74 1.64 11.20 -12.02
CA LEU A 74 1.33 9.85 -12.47
C LEU A 74 2.59 9.19 -13.06
N LEU A 75 2.96 8.01 -12.55
CA LEU A 75 3.96 7.13 -13.17
C LEU A 75 3.29 5.98 -13.89
N CYS A 76 3.43 5.96 -15.21
CA CYS A 76 2.96 4.92 -16.10
C CYS A 76 4.09 3.90 -16.36
N LEU A 77 4.01 2.73 -15.73
CA LEU A 77 4.96 1.63 -15.98
C LEU A 77 4.64 0.84 -17.26
N ASN A 78 3.48 1.07 -17.86
CA ASN A 78 3.04 0.43 -19.11
C ASN A 78 2.00 1.30 -19.84
N GLN A 79 1.65 0.89 -21.07
CA GLN A 79 0.65 1.56 -21.90
C GLN A 79 -0.74 1.57 -21.26
N ASP A 80 -1.16 0.45 -20.64
CA ASP A 80 -2.48 0.33 -20.01
C ASP A 80 -2.69 1.37 -18.89
N THR A 81 -1.63 1.75 -18.16
CA THR A 81 -1.69 2.84 -17.17
C THR A 81 -1.92 4.19 -17.82
N MET A 82 -1.21 4.47 -18.92
CA MET A 82 -1.35 5.70 -19.69
C MET A 82 -2.78 5.83 -20.22
N ASP A 83 -3.28 4.79 -20.88
CA ASP A 83 -4.61 4.78 -21.51
C ASP A 83 -5.73 4.99 -20.50
N ARG A 84 -5.61 4.41 -19.30
CA ARG A 84 -6.65 4.50 -18.26
C ARG A 84 -6.69 5.85 -17.56
N HIS A 85 -5.53 6.44 -17.32
CA HIS A 85 -5.41 7.50 -16.31
C HIS A 85 -5.01 8.86 -16.86
N LEU A 86 -4.48 8.95 -18.08
CA LEU A 86 -4.10 10.24 -18.67
C LEU A 86 -5.29 11.21 -18.75
N GLY A 87 -6.45 10.72 -19.21
CA GLY A 87 -7.64 11.54 -19.44
C GLY A 87 -8.34 12.07 -18.18
N ILE A 88 -7.99 11.58 -17.00
CA ILE A 88 -8.56 12.04 -15.71
C ILE A 88 -7.65 13.03 -14.96
N LEU A 89 -6.49 13.36 -15.54
CA LEU A 89 -5.55 14.32 -14.94
C LEU A 89 -6.02 15.76 -15.15
N GLY A 90 -5.69 16.61 -14.17
CA GLY A 90 -6.01 18.03 -14.19
C GLY A 90 -4.83 18.90 -14.65
N PRO A 91 -5.07 20.20 -14.86
CA PRO A 91 -3.99 21.15 -15.15
C PRO A 91 -2.93 21.17 -14.05
N GLY A 92 -1.65 21.16 -14.43
CA GLY A 92 -0.51 21.12 -13.52
C GLY A 92 -0.04 19.72 -13.14
N SER A 93 -0.84 18.68 -13.41
CA SER A 93 -0.43 17.29 -13.25
C SER A 93 0.72 16.93 -14.21
N ARG A 94 1.60 16.03 -13.77
CA ARG A 94 2.72 15.53 -14.57
C ARG A 94 2.66 14.03 -14.78
N VAL A 95 3.08 13.58 -15.95
CA VAL A 95 3.06 12.15 -16.32
C VAL A 95 4.45 11.65 -16.67
N LEU A 96 4.98 10.79 -15.82
CA LEU A 96 6.21 10.04 -16.06
C LEU A 96 5.89 8.74 -16.79
N TYR A 97 6.62 8.46 -17.86
CA TYR A 97 6.47 7.21 -18.61
C TYR A 97 7.75 6.85 -19.35
N ASN A 98 7.89 5.57 -19.68
CA ASN A 98 8.97 5.09 -20.52
C ASN A 98 8.69 5.46 -21.99
N SER A 99 9.44 6.41 -22.55
CA SER A 99 9.22 6.88 -23.93
C SER A 99 9.53 5.85 -25.00
N ASP A 100 10.27 4.79 -24.67
CA ASP A 100 10.64 3.73 -25.60
C ASP A 100 9.47 2.78 -25.90
N THR A 101 8.51 2.69 -24.96
CA THR A 101 7.46 1.66 -25.00
C THR A 101 6.06 2.16 -24.72
N VAL A 102 5.90 3.39 -24.21
CA VAL A 102 4.61 3.99 -23.87
C VAL A 102 4.39 5.23 -24.72
N HIS A 103 3.23 5.31 -25.34
CA HIS A 103 2.81 6.38 -26.23
C HIS A 103 1.59 7.10 -25.63
N PRO A 104 1.70 8.39 -25.28
CA PRO A 104 0.58 9.16 -24.74
C PRO A 104 -0.52 9.34 -25.80
N GLY A 105 -1.78 9.32 -25.36
CA GLY A 105 -2.94 9.66 -26.19
C GLY A 105 -3.18 11.17 -26.27
N GLU A 106 -4.45 11.56 -26.32
CA GLU A 106 -4.83 12.98 -26.22
C GLU A 106 -4.50 13.51 -24.82
N ILE A 107 -3.77 14.63 -24.79
CA ILE A 107 -3.25 15.22 -23.55
C ILE A 107 -4.26 16.26 -23.06
N PRO A 108 -4.81 16.13 -21.85
CA PRO A 108 -5.70 17.16 -21.29
C PRO A 108 -4.98 18.50 -21.11
N ASP A 109 -5.75 19.59 -21.19
CA ASP A 109 -5.21 20.95 -21.07
C ASP A 109 -4.44 21.15 -19.76
N GLY A 110 -3.18 21.59 -19.88
CA GLY A 110 -2.31 21.89 -18.75
C GLY A 110 -1.60 20.68 -18.11
N VAL A 111 -1.79 19.47 -18.63
CA VAL A 111 -1.01 18.28 -18.23
C VAL A 111 0.37 18.33 -18.89
N VAL A 112 1.43 18.06 -18.12
CA VAL A 112 2.81 18.06 -18.61
C VAL A 112 3.34 16.63 -18.71
N LEU A 113 3.84 16.27 -19.89
CA LEU A 113 4.47 14.97 -20.12
C LEU A 113 5.96 15.00 -19.77
N CYS A 114 6.42 13.98 -19.06
CA CYS A 114 7.80 13.79 -18.63
C CYS A 114 8.34 12.45 -19.18
N PRO A 115 8.75 12.39 -20.47
CA PRO A 115 9.26 11.17 -21.09
C PRO A 115 10.62 10.74 -20.55
N MET A 116 10.77 9.47 -20.22
CA MET A 116 12.03 8.88 -19.78
C MET A 116 12.55 7.89 -20.83
N PRO A 117 13.70 8.17 -21.51
CA PRO A 117 14.33 7.22 -22.43
C PRO A 117 15.03 6.12 -21.62
N ILE A 118 14.27 5.13 -21.16
CA ILE A 118 14.75 4.13 -20.19
C ILE A 118 15.90 3.31 -20.77
N SER A 119 15.89 3.02 -22.08
CA SER A 119 16.95 2.25 -22.74
C SER A 119 18.30 2.96 -22.69
N ASP A 120 18.29 4.29 -22.83
CA ASP A 120 19.50 5.13 -22.75
C ASP A 120 19.93 5.30 -21.29
N LEU A 121 18.98 5.55 -20.38
CA LEU A 121 19.26 5.75 -18.95
C LEU A 121 19.66 4.47 -18.22
N ALA A 122 19.25 3.30 -18.73
CA ALA A 122 19.55 2.00 -18.17
C ALA A 122 20.80 1.33 -18.77
N GLU A 123 21.66 2.09 -19.46
CA GLU A 123 22.85 1.55 -20.11
C GLU A 123 23.69 0.72 -19.11
N GLY A 124 23.95 -0.54 -19.47
CA GLY A 124 24.69 -1.49 -18.63
C GLY A 124 23.85 -2.35 -17.69
N SER A 125 22.56 -2.06 -17.48
CA SER A 125 21.66 -2.91 -16.68
C SER A 125 20.89 -3.92 -17.54
N LYS A 126 20.80 -5.18 -17.06
CA LYS A 126 19.93 -6.22 -17.65
C LYS A 126 18.60 -6.36 -16.89
N ASN A 127 18.40 -5.56 -15.84
CA ASN A 127 17.28 -5.70 -14.93
C ASN A 127 16.05 -4.95 -15.47
N ARG A 128 15.01 -5.70 -15.86
CA ARG A 128 13.76 -5.11 -16.38
C ARG A 128 13.01 -4.23 -15.37
N LEU A 129 13.30 -4.38 -14.06
CA LEU A 129 12.70 -3.56 -13.01
C LEU A 129 13.48 -2.26 -12.73
N ILE A 130 14.61 -2.04 -13.41
CA ILE A 130 15.45 -0.87 -13.20
C ILE A 130 14.74 0.44 -13.57
N GLN A 131 13.75 0.37 -14.47
CA GLN A 131 12.85 1.47 -14.78
C GLN A 131 12.24 2.08 -13.51
N ASN A 132 11.88 1.28 -12.51
CA ASN A 132 11.30 1.79 -11.27
C ASN A 132 12.30 2.65 -10.50
N THR A 133 13.57 2.24 -10.48
CA THR A 133 14.65 2.94 -9.80
C THR A 133 15.00 4.25 -10.51
N ILE A 134 15.07 4.23 -11.85
CA ILE A 134 15.24 5.45 -12.67
C ILE A 134 14.07 6.41 -12.44
N SER A 135 12.85 5.89 -12.44
CA SER A 135 11.63 6.69 -12.21
C SER A 135 11.64 7.36 -10.84
N LEU A 136 12.12 6.68 -9.80
CA LEU A 136 12.30 7.30 -8.47
C LEU A 136 13.28 8.47 -8.51
N GLY A 137 14.40 8.33 -9.23
CA GLY A 137 15.35 9.43 -9.44
C GLY A 137 14.70 10.66 -10.05
N VAL A 138 13.96 10.47 -11.15
CA VAL A 138 13.21 11.56 -11.81
C VAL A 138 12.14 12.16 -10.89
N MET A 139 11.44 11.33 -10.11
CA MET A 139 10.47 11.81 -9.12
C MET A 139 11.13 12.72 -8.06
N MET A 140 12.35 12.40 -7.62
CA MET A 140 13.05 13.21 -6.62
C MET A 140 13.42 14.59 -7.16
N SER A 141 13.93 14.66 -8.40
CA SER A 141 14.25 15.95 -9.02
C SER A 141 12.99 16.79 -9.27
N LEU A 142 11.89 16.17 -9.71
CA LEU A 142 10.59 16.86 -9.83
C LEU A 142 10.08 17.39 -8.48
N LEU A 143 10.31 16.66 -7.39
CA LEU A 143 9.92 17.07 -6.04
C LEU A 143 10.91 18.03 -5.36
N GLY A 144 12.02 18.37 -6.02
CA GLY A 144 13.08 19.20 -5.44
C GLY A 144 13.76 18.58 -4.22
N VAL A 145 13.82 17.26 -4.14
CA VAL A 145 14.48 16.51 -3.06
C VAL A 145 15.91 16.20 -3.45
N ASP A 146 16.85 16.44 -2.53
CA ASP A 146 18.26 16.09 -2.72
C ASP A 146 18.44 14.57 -2.91
N PHE A 147 19.28 14.19 -3.86
CA PHE A 147 19.51 12.79 -4.21
C PHE A 147 20.04 11.93 -3.04
N SER A 148 20.78 12.51 -2.10
CA SER A 148 21.31 11.80 -0.94
C SER A 148 20.22 11.08 -0.13
N VAL A 149 19.02 11.67 -0.03
CA VAL A 149 17.87 11.08 0.68
C VAL A 149 17.40 9.78 0.01
N LEU A 150 17.40 9.76 -1.33
CA LEU A 150 17.05 8.57 -2.10
C LEU A 150 18.16 7.53 -2.03
N GLN A 151 19.43 7.95 -2.11
CA GLN A 151 20.59 7.07 -2.00
C GLN A 151 20.56 6.27 -0.69
N GLU A 152 20.43 6.92 0.46
CA GLU A 152 20.35 6.24 1.76
C GLU A 152 19.20 5.22 1.83
N SER A 153 18.08 5.55 1.20
CA SER A 153 16.90 4.68 1.15
C SER A 153 17.12 3.43 0.30
N LEU A 154 17.80 3.58 -0.85
CA LEU A 154 18.17 2.48 -1.75
C LEU A 154 19.23 1.58 -1.13
N GLU A 155 20.27 2.15 -0.52
CA GLU A 155 21.32 1.41 0.18
C GLU A 155 20.74 0.52 1.28
N LEU A 156 19.84 1.07 2.10
CA LEU A 156 19.21 0.33 3.18
C LEU A 156 18.32 -0.82 2.66
N LEU A 157 17.54 -0.57 1.59
CA LEU A 157 16.67 -1.57 0.98
C LEU A 157 17.46 -2.75 0.37
N PHE A 158 18.54 -2.45 -0.35
CA PHE A 158 19.32 -3.44 -1.09
C PHE A 158 20.55 -3.96 -0.35
N SER A 159 20.84 -3.45 0.85
CA SER A 159 21.92 -3.89 1.76
C SER A 159 22.09 -5.42 1.83
N ARG A 160 20.99 -6.16 1.94
CA ARG A 160 21.00 -7.63 2.04
C ARG A 160 21.26 -8.36 0.72
N LYS A 161 21.22 -7.66 -0.42
CA LYS A 161 21.41 -8.21 -1.77
C LYS A 161 22.85 -8.06 -2.29
N GLY A 162 23.74 -7.40 -1.54
CA GLY A 162 25.15 -7.21 -1.90
C GLY A 162 25.45 -5.86 -2.56
N SER A 163 26.72 -5.43 -2.47
CA SER A 163 27.18 -4.10 -2.90
C SER A 163 26.94 -3.80 -4.37
N THR A 164 27.17 -4.78 -5.26
CA THR A 164 26.97 -4.59 -6.71
C THR A 164 25.53 -4.21 -7.06
N VAL A 165 24.54 -4.82 -6.40
CA VAL A 165 23.12 -4.51 -6.64
C VAL A 165 22.78 -3.12 -6.10
N VAL A 166 23.37 -2.74 -4.96
CA VAL A 166 23.21 -1.41 -4.37
C VAL A 166 23.77 -0.34 -5.32
N GLU A 167 25.03 -0.48 -5.73
CA GLU A 167 25.72 0.44 -6.65
C GLU A 167 24.96 0.59 -7.97
N GLU A 168 24.51 -0.53 -8.56
CA GLU A 168 23.70 -0.49 -9.78
C GLU A 168 22.42 0.34 -9.57
N ASN A 169 21.67 0.11 -8.49
CA ASN A 169 20.44 0.86 -8.24
C ASN A 169 20.70 2.33 -7.93
N VAL A 170 21.75 2.66 -7.18
CA VAL A 170 22.12 4.05 -6.88
C VAL A 170 22.52 4.78 -8.16
N ASN A 171 23.38 4.20 -9.00
CA ASN A 171 23.80 4.81 -10.26
C ASN A 171 22.61 5.05 -11.20
N MET A 172 21.69 4.08 -11.31
CA MET A 172 20.50 4.20 -12.15
C MET A 172 19.50 5.23 -11.61
N ALA A 173 19.38 5.35 -10.29
CA ALA A 173 18.59 6.42 -9.68
C ALA A 173 19.22 7.79 -9.92
N GLN A 174 20.55 7.91 -9.86
CA GLN A 174 21.28 9.15 -10.13
C GLN A 174 21.08 9.59 -11.59
N ALA A 175 21.22 8.67 -12.55
CA ALA A 175 20.96 8.94 -13.96
C ALA A 175 19.52 9.46 -14.18
N GLY A 176 18.53 8.87 -13.50
CA GLY A 176 17.16 9.37 -13.51
C GLY A 176 17.03 10.78 -12.89
N HIS A 177 17.69 11.03 -11.76
CA HIS A 177 17.67 12.35 -11.12
C HIS A 177 18.27 13.44 -12.01
N ASP A 178 19.42 13.17 -12.63
CA ASP A 178 20.11 14.09 -13.53
C ASP A 178 19.29 14.37 -14.78
N HIS A 179 18.71 13.32 -15.38
CA HIS A 179 17.78 13.46 -16.50
C HIS A 179 16.59 14.34 -16.15
N GLY A 180 15.97 14.11 -14.98
CA GLY A 180 14.85 14.92 -14.55
C GLY A 180 15.21 16.38 -14.30
N THR A 181 16.38 16.64 -13.71
CA THR A 181 16.89 17.99 -13.46
C THR A 181 17.19 18.75 -14.75
N ALA A 182 17.71 18.07 -15.77
CA ALA A 182 18.06 18.67 -17.05
C ALA A 182 16.87 18.92 -17.97
N ASN A 183 15.80 18.12 -17.87
CA ASN A 183 14.71 18.11 -18.85
C ASN A 183 13.37 18.59 -18.30
N PHE A 184 13.17 18.60 -16.98
CA PHE A 184 11.88 18.93 -16.38
C PHE A 184 12.01 20.02 -15.31
N GLU A 185 11.07 20.95 -15.33
CA GLU A 185 10.92 21.92 -14.25
C GLU A 185 10.44 21.21 -12.97
N PRO A 186 11.00 21.48 -11.79
CA PRO A 186 10.46 20.98 -10.52
C PRO A 186 9.03 21.49 -10.24
N PHE A 187 8.30 20.81 -9.36
CA PHE A 187 7.00 21.30 -8.91
C PHE A 187 7.23 22.60 -8.12
N PRO A 188 6.31 23.58 -8.18
CA PRO A 188 6.39 24.81 -7.39
C PRO A 188 6.12 24.58 -5.90
N VAL A 189 6.16 23.33 -5.46
CA VAL A 189 5.83 22.86 -4.12
C VAL A 189 7.14 22.50 -3.43
N GLN A 190 7.42 23.18 -2.31
CA GLN A 190 8.51 22.78 -1.43
C GLN A 190 7.98 21.77 -0.42
N LEU A 191 8.66 20.63 -0.29
CA LEU A 191 8.33 19.65 0.73
C LEU A 191 8.75 20.20 2.10
N PRO A 192 7.82 20.43 3.04
CA PRO A 192 8.18 20.90 4.36
C PRO A 192 8.86 19.79 5.17
N GLU A 193 9.52 20.18 6.25
CA GLU A 193 9.98 19.25 7.29
C GLU A 193 8.97 19.29 8.44
N GLY A 194 8.49 18.12 8.85
CA GLY A 194 7.64 17.98 10.02
C GLY A 194 8.46 17.91 11.30
N ASP A 195 7.80 18.11 12.45
CA ASP A 195 8.46 18.17 13.77
C ASP A 195 9.21 16.89 14.15
N LYS A 196 8.72 15.74 13.67
CA LYS A 196 9.28 14.42 14.00
C LYS A 196 8.96 13.39 12.91
N PRO A 197 9.78 12.34 12.79
CA PRO A 197 9.43 11.18 11.97
C PRO A 197 8.11 10.53 12.42
N LEU A 198 7.31 10.10 11.45
CA LEU A 198 6.04 9.40 11.66
C LEU A 198 6.18 7.90 11.39
N ALA A 199 5.41 7.12 12.15
CA ALA A 199 5.25 5.68 11.91
C ALA A 199 4.19 5.44 10.82
N MET A 200 4.34 4.33 10.10
CA MET A 200 3.37 3.90 9.10
C MET A 200 2.87 2.50 9.45
N TRP A 201 1.56 2.30 9.28
CA TRP A 201 0.94 0.99 9.45
C TRP A 201 -0.22 0.83 8.47
N THR A 202 -0.55 -0.42 8.17
CA THR A 202 -1.80 -0.74 7.48
C THR A 202 -2.92 -0.94 8.50
N GLY A 203 -4.19 -0.87 8.08
CA GLY A 203 -5.33 -1.14 8.96
C GLY A 203 -5.26 -2.54 9.61
N ASN A 204 -4.87 -3.56 8.84
CA ASN A 204 -4.68 -4.92 9.36
C ASN A 204 -3.58 -5.00 10.43
N SER A 205 -2.44 -4.35 10.20
CA SER A 205 -1.35 -4.29 11.19
C SER A 205 -1.80 -3.55 12.45
N ALA A 206 -2.56 -2.45 12.31
CA ALA A 206 -3.08 -1.69 13.44
C ALA A 206 -4.04 -2.53 14.31
N LEU A 207 -4.97 -3.27 13.68
CA LEU A 207 -5.87 -4.20 14.39
C LEU A 207 -5.09 -5.29 15.13
N ALA A 208 -4.06 -5.84 14.49
CA ALA A 208 -3.22 -6.88 15.10
C ALA A 208 -2.40 -6.34 16.28
N MET A 209 -1.76 -5.18 16.12
CA MET A 209 -1.05 -4.46 17.19
C MET A 209 -1.97 -4.12 18.35
N GLY A 210 -3.20 -3.65 18.06
CA GLY A 210 -4.20 -3.34 19.07
C GLY A 210 -4.60 -4.58 19.88
N GLY A 211 -4.85 -5.72 19.21
CA GLY A 211 -5.13 -6.99 19.88
C GLY A 211 -3.97 -7.46 20.76
N ALA A 212 -2.75 -7.39 20.25
CA ALA A 212 -1.55 -7.74 21.01
C ALA A 212 -1.35 -6.82 22.24
N ALA A 213 -1.49 -5.51 22.07
CA ALA A 213 -1.42 -4.53 23.16
C ALA A 213 -2.52 -4.74 24.21
N ALA A 214 -3.71 -5.18 23.77
CA ALA A 214 -4.81 -5.59 24.63
C ALA A 214 -4.58 -6.98 25.29
N GLY A 215 -3.43 -7.63 25.08
CA GLY A 215 -3.08 -8.88 25.75
C GLY A 215 -3.75 -10.13 25.17
N VAL A 216 -4.15 -10.12 23.90
CA VAL A 216 -4.56 -11.34 23.19
C VAL A 216 -3.43 -12.37 23.25
N LYS A 217 -3.75 -13.62 23.63
CA LYS A 217 -2.79 -14.74 23.69
C LYS A 217 -3.17 -15.92 22.80
N PHE A 218 -4.33 -15.86 22.15
CA PHE A 218 -4.76 -16.83 21.15
C PHE A 218 -5.37 -16.14 19.94
N TYR A 219 -4.86 -16.46 18.76
CA TYR A 219 -5.39 -15.98 17.48
C TYR A 219 -5.59 -17.14 16.52
N ALA A 220 -6.80 -17.26 15.95
CA ALA A 220 -7.12 -18.23 14.91
C ALA A 220 -7.58 -17.52 13.63
N ALA A 221 -7.24 -18.08 12.48
CA ALA A 221 -7.70 -17.57 11.19
C ALA A 221 -7.74 -18.63 10.09
N TYR A 222 -8.63 -18.42 9.13
CA TYR A 222 -8.60 -19.03 7.81
C TYR A 222 -8.26 -17.91 6.82
N PRO A 223 -7.28 -18.09 5.90
CA PRO A 223 -6.87 -17.01 5.01
C PRO A 223 -8.01 -16.56 4.09
N MET A 224 -8.46 -15.31 4.23
CA MET A 224 -9.42 -14.68 3.33
C MET A 224 -9.06 -13.20 3.08
N SER A 225 -9.10 -12.78 1.81
CA SER A 225 -8.94 -11.35 1.46
C SER A 225 -10.13 -10.53 1.99
N PRO A 226 -9.92 -9.36 2.62
CA PRO A 226 -8.65 -8.68 2.89
C PRO A 226 -8.12 -8.86 4.34
N SER A 227 -8.60 -9.82 5.13
CA SER A 227 -8.23 -9.97 6.55
C SER A 227 -6.89 -10.69 6.80
N THR A 228 -6.34 -11.42 5.83
CA THR A 228 -5.10 -12.21 5.98
C THR A 228 -3.90 -11.40 6.50
N GLY A 229 -3.87 -10.08 6.30
CA GLY A 229 -2.82 -9.23 6.85
C GLY A 229 -2.73 -9.26 8.38
N VAL A 230 -3.84 -9.49 9.08
CA VAL A 230 -3.88 -9.66 10.54
C VAL A 230 -3.15 -10.95 10.93
N LEU A 231 -3.42 -12.05 10.21
CA LEU A 231 -2.74 -13.34 10.42
C LEU A 231 -1.24 -13.23 10.19
N HIS A 232 -0.79 -12.59 9.11
CA HIS A 232 0.63 -12.42 8.84
C HIS A 232 1.35 -11.66 9.97
N TRP A 233 0.76 -10.55 10.44
CA TRP A 233 1.36 -9.77 11.54
C TRP A 233 1.39 -10.59 12.83
N MET A 234 0.28 -11.24 13.20
CA MET A 234 0.21 -12.06 14.41
C MET A 234 1.22 -13.22 14.37
N ALA A 235 1.31 -13.93 13.25
CA ALA A 235 2.24 -15.05 13.09
C ALA A 235 3.70 -14.60 13.18
N GLN A 236 4.04 -13.47 12.56
CA GLN A 236 5.40 -12.92 12.58
C GLN A 236 5.87 -12.56 14.00
N HIS A 237 4.98 -12.08 14.87
CA HIS A 237 5.31 -11.62 16.22
C HIS A 237 4.89 -12.64 17.31
N ALA A 238 4.38 -13.80 16.92
CA ALA A 238 3.78 -14.79 17.81
C ALA A 238 4.73 -15.23 18.94
N HIS A 239 5.97 -15.58 18.58
CA HIS A 239 6.96 -16.05 19.53
C HIS A 239 7.38 -14.96 20.54
N GLU A 240 7.68 -13.76 20.04
CA GLU A 240 8.13 -12.63 20.86
C GLU A 240 7.05 -12.17 21.85
N LEU A 241 5.78 -12.22 21.44
CA LEU A 241 4.65 -11.75 22.24
C LEU A 241 3.94 -12.87 23.02
N GLY A 242 4.38 -14.12 22.84
CA GLY A 242 3.77 -15.30 23.47
C GLY A 242 2.32 -15.51 23.03
N ILE A 243 2.01 -15.33 21.74
CA ILE A 243 0.67 -15.50 21.17
C ILE A 243 0.62 -16.85 20.44
N MET A 244 -0.34 -17.70 20.80
CA MET A 244 -0.63 -18.91 20.03
C MET A 244 -1.39 -18.52 18.75
N VAL A 245 -0.78 -18.76 17.59
CA VAL A 245 -1.39 -18.49 16.28
C VAL A 245 -1.73 -19.82 15.60
N ARG A 246 -2.98 -19.99 15.18
CA ARG A 246 -3.44 -21.18 14.46
C ARG A 246 -4.09 -20.79 13.13
N GLN A 247 -3.52 -21.29 12.05
CA GLN A 247 -4.25 -21.39 10.79
C GLN A 247 -5.14 -22.64 10.88
N VAL A 248 -6.42 -22.45 10.68
CA VAL A 248 -7.45 -23.49 10.82
C VAL A 248 -7.99 -23.85 9.43
N GLU A 249 -8.69 -24.97 9.30
CA GLU A 249 -9.20 -25.53 8.05
C GLU A 249 -10.32 -24.70 7.39
N ASP A 250 -11.14 -24.02 8.19
CA ASP A 250 -12.26 -23.16 7.75
C ASP A 250 -12.68 -22.17 8.85
N GLU A 251 -13.60 -21.25 8.52
CA GLU A 251 -14.11 -20.26 9.45
C GLU A 251 -14.95 -20.83 10.61
N ILE A 252 -15.55 -22.01 10.47
CA ILE A 252 -16.30 -22.68 11.56
C ILE A 252 -15.31 -23.13 12.64
N GLY A 253 -14.21 -23.77 12.24
CA GLY A 253 -13.11 -24.15 13.11
C GLY A 253 -12.47 -22.92 13.77
N VAL A 254 -12.24 -21.85 13.01
CA VAL A 254 -11.71 -20.57 13.56
C VAL A 254 -12.58 -20.04 14.69
N ALA A 255 -13.90 -19.93 14.48
CA ALA A 255 -14.81 -19.38 15.48
C ALA A 255 -14.83 -20.24 16.74
N ASN A 256 -15.02 -21.55 16.59
CA ASN A 256 -15.11 -22.48 17.71
C ASN A 256 -13.79 -22.59 18.50
N MET A 257 -12.63 -22.58 17.83
CA MET A 257 -11.33 -22.55 18.53
C MET A 257 -11.13 -21.23 19.30
N THR A 258 -11.53 -20.11 18.72
CA THR A 258 -11.42 -18.78 19.37
C THR A 258 -12.28 -18.75 20.64
N ILE A 259 -13.52 -19.22 20.55
CA ILE A 259 -14.45 -19.32 21.69
C ILE A 259 -13.92 -20.31 22.74
N GLY A 260 -13.40 -21.46 22.31
CA GLY A 260 -12.81 -22.45 23.22
C GLY A 260 -11.61 -21.89 23.99
N ALA A 261 -10.72 -21.16 23.32
CA ALA A 261 -9.61 -20.47 23.96
C ALA A 261 -10.08 -19.39 24.94
N ALA A 262 -11.10 -18.61 24.55
CA ALA A 262 -11.73 -17.62 25.43
C ALA A 262 -12.31 -18.27 26.69
N ARG A 263 -13.03 -19.38 26.54
CA ARG A 263 -13.60 -20.15 27.67
C ARG A 263 -12.53 -20.69 28.63
N ALA A 264 -11.36 -21.02 28.11
CA ALA A 264 -10.22 -21.45 28.92
C ALA A 264 -9.52 -20.31 29.69
N GLY A 265 -9.98 -19.06 29.52
CA GLY A 265 -9.47 -17.88 30.23
C GLY A 265 -8.49 -17.03 29.42
N CYS A 266 -8.29 -17.34 28.14
CA CYS A 266 -7.43 -16.55 27.26
C CYS A 266 -8.18 -15.34 26.67
N ARG A 267 -7.50 -14.21 26.45
CA ARG A 267 -8.03 -13.21 25.50
C ARG A 267 -7.82 -13.74 24.09
N ALA A 268 -8.91 -14.09 23.41
CA ALA A 268 -8.89 -14.70 22.09
C ALA A 268 -9.52 -13.79 21.02
N MET A 269 -8.95 -13.82 19.83
CA MET A 269 -9.39 -13.02 18.69
C MET A 269 -9.25 -13.80 17.38
N CYS A 270 -10.11 -13.54 16.41
CA CYS A 270 -9.94 -13.99 15.03
C CYS A 270 -10.24 -12.86 14.04
N ALA A 271 -9.86 -13.05 12.77
CA ALA A 271 -10.19 -12.11 11.70
C ALA A 271 -10.70 -12.83 10.45
N THR A 272 -11.71 -12.24 9.82
CA THR A 272 -12.39 -12.74 8.62
C THR A 272 -12.95 -11.56 7.81
N SER A 273 -13.80 -11.84 6.82
CA SER A 273 -14.58 -10.90 6.00
C SER A 273 -16.01 -11.44 5.85
N GLY A 274 -16.91 -10.73 5.17
CA GLY A 274 -18.36 -11.06 5.15
C GLY A 274 -18.71 -12.51 4.87
N GLY A 275 -18.09 -13.14 3.85
CA GLY A 275 -18.34 -14.54 3.49
C GLY A 275 -17.95 -15.54 4.59
N GLY A 276 -16.81 -15.32 5.24
CA GLY A 276 -16.37 -16.15 6.35
C GLY A 276 -17.14 -15.85 7.64
N PHE A 277 -17.48 -14.59 7.90
CA PHE A 277 -18.34 -14.21 9.02
C PHE A 277 -19.72 -14.89 8.94
N ALA A 278 -20.24 -15.12 7.73
CA ALA A 278 -21.51 -15.84 7.54
C ALA A 278 -21.45 -17.25 8.12
N LEU A 279 -20.32 -17.95 7.93
CA LEU A 279 -20.07 -19.29 8.48
C LEU A 279 -19.90 -19.28 10.01
N MET A 280 -19.48 -18.15 10.58
CA MET A 280 -19.26 -18.01 12.03
C MET A 280 -20.55 -17.70 12.82
N THR A 281 -21.65 -17.37 12.15
CA THR A 281 -22.90 -16.88 12.77
C THR A 281 -23.42 -17.79 13.89
N GLU A 282 -23.44 -19.11 13.67
CA GLU A 282 -23.88 -20.09 14.69
C GLU A 282 -23.00 -20.02 15.96
N ALA A 283 -21.68 -19.98 15.76
CA ALA A 283 -20.71 -19.93 16.85
C ALA A 283 -20.77 -18.59 17.61
N VAL A 284 -21.00 -17.48 16.92
CA VAL A 284 -21.19 -16.15 17.54
C VAL A 284 -22.43 -16.15 18.44
N GLY A 285 -23.56 -16.66 17.96
CA GLY A 285 -24.77 -16.83 18.78
C GLY A 285 -24.55 -17.74 19.98
N ALA A 286 -23.81 -18.85 19.81
CA ALA A 286 -23.45 -19.75 20.90
C ALA A 286 -22.55 -19.07 21.95
N ALA A 287 -21.58 -18.27 21.52
CA ALA A 287 -20.72 -17.50 22.43
C ALA A 287 -21.52 -16.49 23.24
N ALA A 288 -22.49 -15.80 22.62
CA ALA A 288 -23.39 -14.88 23.30
C ALA A 288 -24.25 -15.61 24.35
N MET A 289 -24.86 -16.74 23.98
CA MET A 289 -25.66 -17.56 24.89
C MET A 289 -24.85 -18.07 26.10
N MET A 290 -23.57 -18.41 25.90
CA MET A 290 -22.68 -18.89 26.96
C MET A 290 -21.93 -17.79 27.71
N GLU A 291 -22.15 -16.51 27.36
CA GLU A 291 -21.44 -15.35 27.89
C GLU A 291 -19.90 -15.46 27.78
N ILE A 292 -19.41 -16.00 26.66
CA ILE A 292 -17.97 -16.19 26.41
C ILE A 292 -17.41 -14.98 25.65
N PRO A 293 -16.44 -14.24 26.20
CA PRO A 293 -15.88 -13.06 25.55
C PRO A 293 -14.89 -13.43 24.42
N ALA A 294 -15.21 -13.08 23.18
CA ALA A 294 -14.32 -13.26 22.04
C ALA A 294 -14.44 -12.08 21.06
N VAL A 295 -13.35 -11.76 20.35
CA VAL A 295 -13.32 -10.69 19.34
C VAL A 295 -13.25 -11.28 17.94
N PHE A 296 -14.23 -10.91 17.10
CA PHE A 296 -14.29 -11.28 15.70
C PHE A 296 -14.07 -10.02 14.84
N ILE A 297 -12.92 -9.91 14.18
CA ILE A 297 -12.67 -8.82 13.24
C ILE A 297 -13.33 -9.16 11.91
N ASN A 298 -14.35 -8.39 11.51
CA ASN A 298 -14.89 -8.42 10.16
C ASN A 298 -14.26 -7.31 9.30
N VAL A 299 -13.28 -7.66 8.46
CA VAL A 299 -12.69 -6.73 7.49
C VAL A 299 -13.58 -6.73 6.24
N MET A 300 -14.57 -5.83 6.22
CA MET A 300 -15.61 -5.80 5.19
C MET A 300 -15.05 -5.60 3.77
N ARG A 301 -15.65 -6.31 2.81
CA ARG A 301 -15.36 -6.23 1.37
C ARG A 301 -16.67 -6.23 0.59
N ALA A 302 -16.62 -5.88 -0.69
CA ALA A 302 -17.81 -5.86 -1.55
C ALA A 302 -18.46 -7.25 -1.65
N GLY A 303 -19.75 -7.32 -1.30
CA GLY A 303 -20.62 -8.49 -1.39
C GLY A 303 -21.67 -8.36 -2.50
N PRO A 304 -22.76 -9.15 -2.49
CA PRO A 304 -22.99 -10.33 -1.65
C PRO A 304 -22.20 -11.57 -2.14
N SER A 305 -22.24 -12.67 -1.38
CA SER A 305 -21.54 -13.93 -1.69
C SER A 305 -20.02 -13.70 -1.84
N THR A 306 -19.41 -14.16 -2.93
CA THR A 306 -17.99 -13.88 -3.22
C THR A 306 -17.77 -12.37 -3.42
N GLY A 307 -18.74 -11.71 -4.05
CA GLY A 307 -18.71 -10.28 -4.39
C GLY A 307 -17.46 -9.90 -5.18
N VAL A 308 -16.78 -8.83 -4.74
CA VAL A 308 -15.52 -8.36 -5.35
C VAL A 308 -14.42 -8.31 -4.27
N PRO A 309 -13.64 -9.40 -4.08
CA PRO A 309 -12.80 -9.57 -2.90
C PRO A 309 -11.73 -8.50 -2.66
N THR A 310 -11.36 -7.75 -3.70
CA THR A 310 -10.34 -6.70 -3.67
C THR A 310 -10.91 -5.27 -3.64
N LYS A 311 -12.24 -5.13 -3.57
CA LYS A 311 -12.93 -3.85 -3.45
C LYS A 311 -13.58 -3.71 -2.07
N THR A 312 -13.59 -2.49 -1.58
CA THR A 312 -14.18 -2.15 -0.28
C THR A 312 -15.67 -1.88 -0.42
N GLU A 313 -16.43 -2.28 0.59
CA GLU A 313 -17.83 -1.92 0.79
C GLU A 313 -18.11 -2.04 2.29
N GLN A 314 -19.16 -1.38 2.78
CA GLN A 314 -19.61 -1.43 4.17
C GLN A 314 -20.99 -2.13 4.27
N GLY A 315 -21.18 -3.19 3.50
CA GLY A 315 -22.47 -3.88 3.34
C GLY A 315 -22.83 -4.86 4.46
N ASP A 316 -21.88 -5.25 5.32
CA ASP A 316 -22.06 -6.34 6.28
C ASP A 316 -22.78 -5.93 7.58
N LEU A 317 -23.22 -4.67 7.72
CA LEU A 317 -23.80 -4.17 8.97
C LEU A 317 -24.98 -5.01 9.46
N TRP A 318 -25.91 -5.36 8.58
CA TRP A 318 -27.08 -6.18 8.94
C TRP A 318 -26.72 -7.61 9.32
N GLN A 319 -25.69 -8.17 8.68
CA GLN A 319 -25.19 -9.51 9.00
C GLN A 319 -24.57 -9.54 10.40
N VAL A 320 -23.78 -8.54 10.75
CA VAL A 320 -23.13 -8.46 12.07
C VAL A 320 -24.16 -8.22 13.18
N LEU A 321 -25.13 -7.32 12.98
CA LEU A 321 -26.20 -7.06 13.95
C LEU A 321 -27.13 -8.25 14.16
N GLY A 322 -27.30 -9.09 13.13
CA GLY A 322 -28.18 -10.27 13.19
C GLY A 322 -27.51 -11.55 13.68
N ALA A 323 -26.22 -11.52 14.08
CA ALA A 323 -25.45 -12.73 14.39
C ALA A 323 -25.61 -13.27 15.83
N SER A 324 -26.32 -12.55 16.71
CA SER A 324 -26.56 -12.92 18.11
C SER A 324 -27.95 -12.53 18.57
#